data_AF-A0A174SKC1-F1
#
_entry.id   AF-A0A174SKC1-F1
#
_cell.length_a   1.000
_cell.length_b   1.000
_cell.length_c   1.000
_cell.angle_alpha   90.00
_cell.angle_beta   90.00
_cell.angle_gamma   90.00
#
_symmetry.space_group_name_H-M   'P 1'
#
loop_
_entity.id
_entity.type
_entity.pdbx_description
1 polymer ?
#
loop_
_entity_poly.entity_id
_entity_poly.type
_entity_poly.pdbx_seq_one_letter_code
_entity_poly.pdbx_strand_id
1 'polypeptide(L)'
;MSGILELLSSFKGQGLLGFIIIAIIICILSYGSFMSVKLKKGYKDLRNEVENGEVINNESLEKSFREKSLINIVNQFKKSASRGTENINTEALISKYVTKSIPVNEKVLNLLPSFSIALGLIGTFLGLTLSIQGSNGVLESGVKTMDVFLKNMILPLQGMSSAFWTSIFGVISSVILNLLIQSAKREKDDFYDEFEDYLDNTLYSEHAFSFVTQFERFNDTISTSMITLAKDMRALFKEGIDELVSNINKNTVDMTESAKVLSNYTKDLQLVIESLNKSVDNFKEPIDSFKGAIDEFDITTEKLEFVMNTSVNKLSDKIDILSEVINNLDVSMGEQKEAIELMNKEVSGYKEGLELGYKELIRSSEGIEAVIKESNNRVSEQVKSLKEGYEGFEDGINDFVTNIENLREGIGDVILKVLKEELNNISEEMASKLNTPIKGIEEATESLSNNTRIVGELVKATNELIIETYEN
;
A
#
# COMPACT_ATOMS: atom_id res chain seq x y z
N MET A 1 10.45 2.39 -36.78
CA MET A 1 11.56 1.45 -36.47
C MET A 1 12.77 2.14 -35.84
N SER A 2 13.17 3.36 -36.28
CA SER A 2 14.31 4.12 -35.71
C SER A 2 14.23 4.34 -34.18
N GLY A 3 13.09 4.83 -33.68
CA GLY A 3 12.94 5.15 -32.25
C GLY A 3 13.02 3.95 -31.29
N ILE A 4 12.62 2.74 -31.72
CA ILE A 4 12.72 1.52 -30.90
C ILE A 4 14.18 1.03 -30.82
N LEU A 5 14.92 1.17 -31.91
CA LEU A 5 16.35 0.88 -31.97
C LEU A 5 17.15 1.85 -31.08
N GLU A 6 16.79 3.13 -31.08
CA GLU A 6 17.37 4.14 -30.19
C GLU A 6 17.06 3.85 -28.71
N LEU A 7 15.83 3.46 -28.36
CA LEU A 7 15.48 3.01 -27.01
C LEU A 7 16.32 1.78 -26.59
N LEU A 8 16.42 0.76 -27.43
CA LEU A 8 17.24 -0.43 -27.16
C LEU A 8 18.72 -0.10 -27.02
N SER A 9 19.21 0.92 -27.73
CA SER A 9 20.58 1.41 -27.59
C SER A 9 20.80 2.09 -26.24
N SER A 10 19.83 2.88 -25.76
CA SER A 10 19.82 3.45 -24.41
C SER A 10 19.81 2.37 -23.33
N PHE A 11 19.05 1.29 -23.53
CA PHE A 11 19.05 0.13 -22.63
C PHE A 11 20.41 -0.59 -22.57
N LYS A 12 21.22 -0.57 -23.63
CA LYS A 12 22.58 -1.14 -23.58
C LYS A 12 23.58 -0.18 -22.96
N GLY A 13 23.32 1.13 -23.03
CA GLY A 13 24.15 2.19 -22.48
C GLY A 13 23.83 2.57 -21.05
N GLN A 14 23.38 1.64 -20.20
CA GLN A 14 23.17 1.89 -18.76
C GLN A 14 24.36 1.39 -17.94
N GLY A 15 24.54 1.98 -16.76
CA GLY A 15 25.57 1.55 -15.81
C GLY A 15 25.24 0.20 -15.16
N LEU A 16 26.27 -0.50 -14.66
CA LEU A 16 26.17 -1.82 -14.02
C LEU A 16 25.09 -1.90 -12.93
N LEU A 17 24.95 -0.83 -12.12
CA LEU A 17 23.96 -0.75 -11.06
C LEU A 17 22.51 -0.81 -11.57
N GLY A 18 22.23 -0.22 -12.73
CA GLY A 18 20.90 -0.29 -13.36
C GLY A 18 20.53 -1.73 -13.73
N PHE A 19 21.47 -2.47 -14.33
CA PHE A 19 21.28 -3.88 -14.65
C PHE A 19 21.03 -4.76 -13.43
N ILE A 20 21.74 -4.53 -12.31
CA ILE A 20 21.54 -5.28 -11.07
C ILE A 20 20.13 -5.06 -10.52
N ILE A 21 19.66 -3.80 -10.46
CA ILE A 21 18.33 -3.48 -9.96
C ILE A 21 17.25 -4.07 -10.87
N ILE A 22 17.40 -3.96 -12.19
CA ILE A 22 16.48 -4.57 -13.16
C ILE A 22 16.44 -6.09 -12.99
N ALA A 23 17.59 -6.75 -12.79
CA ALA A 23 17.63 -8.19 -12.54
C ALA A 23 16.88 -8.59 -11.27
N ILE A 24 17.00 -7.82 -10.18
CA ILE A 24 16.24 -8.05 -8.94
C ILE A 24 14.73 -7.89 -9.20
N ILE A 25 14.33 -6.84 -9.91
CA ILE A 25 12.92 -6.61 -10.29
C ILE A 25 12.38 -7.78 -11.12
N ILE A 26 13.15 -8.28 -12.09
CA ILE A 26 12.77 -9.44 -12.91
C ILE A 26 12.66 -10.73 -12.07
N CYS A 27 13.54 -10.94 -11.10
CA CYS A 27 13.44 -12.06 -10.16
C CYS A 27 12.16 -11.99 -9.34
N ILE A 28 11.81 -10.80 -8.82
CA ILE A 28 10.56 -10.56 -8.09
C ILE A 28 9.35 -10.80 -8.99
N LEU A 29 9.38 -10.29 -10.23
CA LEU A 29 8.32 -10.49 -11.20
C LEU A 29 8.12 -11.98 -11.52
N SER A 30 9.21 -12.72 -11.72
CA SER A 30 9.15 -14.15 -12.06
C SER A 30 8.61 -14.97 -10.90
N TYR A 31 9.13 -14.72 -9.69
CA TYR A 31 8.65 -15.38 -8.47
C TYR A 31 7.18 -15.05 -8.18
N GLY A 32 6.82 -13.77 -8.23
CA GLY A 32 5.45 -13.32 -8.02
C GLY A 32 4.49 -13.88 -9.05
N SER A 33 4.86 -13.87 -10.34
CA SER A 33 4.03 -14.45 -11.40
C SER A 33 3.81 -15.95 -11.21
N PHE A 34 4.86 -16.70 -10.87
CA PHE A 34 4.76 -18.12 -10.58
C PHE A 34 3.83 -18.40 -9.40
N MET A 35 3.97 -17.65 -8.30
CA MET A 35 3.14 -17.81 -7.10
C MET A 35 1.69 -17.39 -7.35
N SER A 36 1.42 -16.32 -8.10
CA SER A 36 0.07 -15.90 -8.50
C SER A 36 -0.61 -16.97 -9.36
N VAL A 37 0.09 -17.57 -10.32
CA VAL A 37 -0.46 -18.65 -11.15
C VAL A 37 -0.75 -19.89 -10.29
N LYS A 38 0.15 -20.24 -9.37
CA LYS A 38 -0.05 -21.38 -8.45
C LYS A 38 -1.25 -21.15 -7.52
N LEU A 39 -1.41 -19.93 -6.99
CA LEU A 39 -2.55 -19.54 -6.17
C LEU A 39 -3.86 -19.65 -6.96
N LYS A 40 -3.88 -19.07 -8.16
CA LYS A 40 -5.03 -19.13 -9.08
C LYS A 40 -5.42 -20.58 -9.37
N LYS A 41 -4.45 -21.42 -9.74
CA LYS A 41 -4.69 -22.83 -10.03
C LYS A 41 -5.21 -23.58 -8.81
N GLY A 42 -4.67 -23.32 -7.62
CA GLY A 42 -5.14 -23.93 -6.38
C GLY A 42 -6.62 -23.67 -6.13
N TYR A 43 -7.06 -22.41 -6.21
CA TYR A 43 -8.48 -22.08 -6.06
C TYR A 43 -9.35 -22.65 -7.18
N LYS A 44 -8.86 -22.63 -8.42
CA LYS A 44 -9.58 -23.22 -9.55
C LYS A 44 -9.77 -24.74 -9.40
N ASP A 45 -8.74 -25.46 -8.94
CA ASP A 45 -8.80 -26.90 -8.72
C ASP A 45 -9.81 -27.23 -7.61
N LEU A 46 -9.82 -26.46 -6.50
CA LEU A 46 -10.83 -26.58 -5.44
C LEU A 46 -12.24 -26.30 -5.95
N ARG A 47 -12.43 -25.23 -6.71
CA ARG A 47 -13.72 -24.86 -7.31
C ARG A 47 -14.23 -25.95 -8.24
N ASN A 48 -13.39 -26.46 -9.14
CA ASN A 48 -13.77 -27.53 -10.06
C ASN A 48 -14.23 -28.78 -9.29
N GLU A 49 -13.64 -29.07 -8.13
CA GLU A 49 -14.03 -30.17 -7.26
C GLU A 49 -15.37 -29.91 -6.57
N VAL A 50 -15.65 -28.66 -6.16
CA VAL A 50 -16.97 -28.26 -5.64
C VAL A 50 -18.05 -28.33 -6.71
N GLU A 51 -17.79 -27.83 -7.92
CA GLU A 51 -18.76 -27.85 -9.02
C GLU A 51 -19.01 -29.29 -9.53
N ASN A 52 -17.95 -30.04 -9.81
CA ASN A 52 -18.02 -31.33 -10.52
C ASN A 52 -17.81 -32.56 -9.61
N GLY A 53 -17.83 -32.39 -8.29
CA GLY A 53 -17.69 -33.48 -7.33
C GLY A 53 -18.76 -34.56 -7.53
N GLU A 54 -18.38 -35.84 -7.41
CA GLU A 54 -19.31 -36.96 -7.54
C GLU A 54 -20.36 -36.91 -6.43
N VAL A 55 -21.65 -36.88 -6.81
CA VAL A 55 -22.77 -36.91 -5.87
C VAL A 55 -22.85 -38.29 -5.22
N ILE A 56 -22.64 -38.36 -3.91
CA ILE A 56 -22.72 -39.58 -3.09
C ILE A 56 -24.18 -39.90 -2.76
N ASN A 57 -24.99 -38.88 -2.49
CA ASN A 57 -26.39 -39.04 -2.11
C ASN A 57 -27.30 -38.25 -3.07
N ASN A 58 -28.10 -38.96 -3.85
CA ASN A 58 -29.02 -38.35 -4.82
C ASN A 58 -30.20 -37.62 -4.15
N GLU A 59 -30.54 -37.93 -2.90
CA GLU A 59 -31.62 -37.24 -2.17
C GLU A 59 -31.16 -35.92 -1.55
N SER A 60 -29.92 -35.86 -1.06
CA SER A 60 -29.35 -34.64 -0.46
C SER A 60 -28.39 -33.86 -1.36
N LEU A 61 -28.13 -34.35 -2.58
CA LEU A 61 -27.13 -33.82 -3.52
C LEU A 61 -25.72 -33.66 -2.91
N GLU A 62 -25.43 -34.40 -1.84
CA GLU A 62 -24.14 -34.36 -1.16
C GLU A 62 -23.02 -34.88 -2.08
N LYS A 63 -21.95 -34.10 -2.22
CA LYS A 63 -20.79 -34.41 -3.06
C LYS A 63 -19.64 -35.01 -2.25
N SER A 64 -18.89 -35.91 -2.88
CA SER A 64 -17.61 -36.40 -2.39
C SER A 64 -16.48 -35.44 -2.73
N PHE A 65 -15.62 -35.20 -1.74
CA PHE A 65 -14.42 -34.41 -1.92
C PHE A 65 -13.20 -35.31 -1.71
N ARG A 66 -12.18 -35.13 -2.55
CA ARG A 66 -10.85 -35.73 -2.45
C ARG A 66 -9.92 -34.87 -1.60
N GLU A 67 -10.08 -33.55 -1.68
CA GLU A 67 -9.23 -32.63 -0.95
C GLU A 67 -9.59 -32.60 0.55
N LYS A 68 -8.57 -32.78 1.41
CA LYS A 68 -8.75 -32.86 2.87
C LYS A 68 -9.33 -31.60 3.50
N SER A 69 -9.05 -30.42 2.93
CA SER A 69 -9.61 -29.17 3.46
C SER A 69 -11.12 -29.10 3.24
N LEU A 70 -11.61 -29.43 2.04
CA LEU A 70 -13.04 -29.48 1.72
C LEU A 70 -13.77 -30.48 2.62
N ILE A 71 -13.22 -31.69 2.77
CA ILE A 71 -13.78 -32.71 3.69
C ILE A 71 -13.89 -32.18 5.13
N ASN A 72 -12.85 -31.52 5.64
CA ASN A 72 -12.85 -30.97 6.99
C ASN A 72 -13.89 -29.85 7.18
N ILE A 73 -14.07 -29.01 6.17
CA ILE A 73 -15.07 -27.93 6.18
C ILE A 73 -16.47 -28.53 6.25
N VAL A 74 -16.79 -29.46 5.36
CA VAL A 74 -18.09 -30.13 5.32
C VAL A 74 -18.38 -30.85 6.64
N ASN A 75 -17.43 -31.59 7.20
CA ASN A 75 -17.62 -32.29 8.47
C ASN A 75 -17.88 -31.34 9.65
N GLN A 76 -17.18 -30.20 9.70
CA GLN A 76 -17.39 -29.20 10.74
C GLN A 76 -18.69 -28.43 10.57
N PHE A 77 -19.10 -28.19 9.32
CA PHE A 77 -20.38 -27.62 8.98
C PHE A 77 -21.51 -28.53 9.47
N LYS A 78 -21.49 -29.81 9.09
CA LYS A 78 -22.45 -30.83 9.53
C LYS A 78 -22.53 -30.93 11.06
N LYS A 79 -21.38 -30.95 11.73
CA LYS A 79 -21.31 -31.00 13.20
C LYS A 79 -21.91 -29.77 13.87
N SER A 80 -21.75 -28.59 13.26
CA SER A 80 -22.36 -27.36 13.76
C SER A 80 -23.87 -27.37 13.52
N ALA A 81 -24.30 -27.74 12.31
CA ALA A 81 -25.71 -27.86 11.94
C ALA A 81 -26.46 -28.85 12.84
N SER A 82 -25.86 -30.02 13.14
CA SER A 82 -26.46 -31.02 14.03
C SER A 82 -26.61 -30.56 15.48
N ARG A 83 -25.91 -29.49 15.89
CA ARG A 83 -26.04 -28.90 17.22
C ARG A 83 -27.13 -27.82 17.30
N GLY A 84 -27.85 -27.57 16.20
CA GLY A 84 -28.91 -26.57 16.14
C GLY A 84 -28.38 -25.13 16.14
N THR A 85 -27.15 -24.89 15.68
CA THR A 85 -26.66 -23.52 15.50
C THR A 85 -27.35 -22.89 14.30
N GLU A 86 -28.28 -21.97 14.55
CA GLU A 86 -29.09 -21.33 13.51
C GLU A 86 -28.28 -20.50 12.50
N ASN A 87 -27.05 -20.07 12.84
CA ASN A 87 -26.26 -19.19 11.99
C ASN A 87 -24.79 -19.65 11.94
N ILE A 88 -24.50 -20.61 11.07
CA ILE A 88 -23.13 -21.10 10.86
C ILE A 88 -22.43 -20.12 9.94
N ASN A 89 -21.38 -19.45 10.42
CA ASN A 89 -20.57 -18.58 9.58
C ASN A 89 -19.70 -19.43 8.63
N THR A 90 -20.22 -19.69 7.43
CA THR A 90 -19.60 -20.45 6.34
C THR A 90 -18.31 -19.81 5.85
N GLU A 91 -18.28 -18.50 5.65
CA GLU A 91 -17.08 -17.76 5.21
C GLU A 91 -15.88 -17.98 6.16
N ALA A 92 -16.10 -17.84 7.48
CA ALA A 92 -15.08 -18.06 8.50
C ALA A 92 -14.61 -19.52 8.54
N LEU A 93 -15.52 -20.46 8.28
CA LEU A 93 -15.20 -21.88 8.23
C LEU A 93 -14.33 -22.20 7.01
N ILE A 94 -14.70 -21.71 5.83
CA ILE A 94 -13.94 -21.88 4.58
C ILE A 94 -12.54 -21.29 4.74
N SER A 95 -12.46 -20.03 5.18
CA SER A 95 -11.19 -19.31 5.38
C SER A 95 -10.20 -20.03 6.30
N LYS A 96 -10.70 -20.62 7.40
CA LYS A 96 -9.87 -21.32 8.40
C LYS A 96 -9.16 -22.56 7.86
N TYR A 97 -9.80 -23.31 6.97
CA TYR A 97 -9.28 -24.60 6.50
C TYR A 97 -8.64 -24.51 5.10
N VAL A 98 -9.12 -23.64 4.22
CA VAL A 98 -8.57 -23.46 2.86
C VAL A 98 -7.19 -22.83 2.88
N THR A 99 -6.95 -21.87 3.78
CA THR A 99 -5.65 -21.20 3.94
C THR A 99 -4.50 -22.19 4.25
N LYS A 100 -4.82 -23.38 4.79
CA LYS A 100 -3.84 -24.44 5.08
C LYS A 100 -3.54 -25.36 3.90
N SER A 101 -4.41 -25.41 2.89
CA SER A 101 -4.26 -26.30 1.73
C SER A 101 -3.40 -25.71 0.63
N ILE A 102 -3.46 -24.38 0.41
CA ILE A 102 -2.70 -23.74 -0.67
C ILE A 102 -1.36 -23.23 -0.10
N PRO A 103 -0.20 -23.76 -0.55
CA PRO A 103 1.11 -23.40 -0.01
C PRO A 103 1.63 -22.09 -0.62
N VAL A 104 0.84 -21.02 -0.55
CA VAL A 104 1.17 -19.68 -1.04
C VAL A 104 0.78 -18.66 0.02
N ASN A 105 1.74 -17.82 0.41
CA ASN A 105 1.48 -16.74 1.35
C ASN A 105 0.92 -15.52 0.60
N GLU A 106 -0.41 -15.38 0.59
CA GLU A 106 -1.12 -14.28 -0.08
C GLU A 106 -0.65 -12.89 0.38
N LYS A 107 -0.32 -12.74 1.68
CA LYS A 107 0.14 -11.45 2.23
C LYS A 107 1.46 -11.03 1.60
N VAL A 108 2.42 -11.95 1.47
CA VAL A 108 3.71 -11.66 0.82
C VAL A 108 3.51 -11.36 -0.66
N LEU A 109 2.64 -12.11 -1.33
CA LEU A 109 2.35 -11.92 -2.75
C LEU A 109 1.79 -10.52 -3.04
N ASN A 110 0.88 -10.03 -2.19
CA ASN A 110 0.27 -8.71 -2.30
C ASN A 110 1.26 -7.54 -2.08
N LEU A 111 2.43 -7.79 -1.49
CA LEU A 111 3.47 -6.77 -1.28
C LEU A 111 4.45 -6.64 -2.46
N LEU A 112 4.56 -7.67 -3.31
CA LEU A 112 5.54 -7.69 -4.41
C LEU A 112 5.37 -6.57 -5.46
N PRO A 113 4.15 -6.15 -5.85
CA PRO A 113 3.98 -5.01 -6.73
C PRO A 113 4.54 -3.71 -6.14
N SER A 114 4.26 -3.45 -4.85
CA SER A 114 4.75 -2.28 -4.13
C SER A 114 6.27 -2.29 -4.00
N PHE A 115 6.88 -3.45 -3.72
CA PHE A 115 8.33 -3.58 -3.71
C PHE A 115 8.97 -3.38 -5.08
N SER A 116 8.32 -3.81 -6.15
CA SER A 116 8.81 -3.57 -7.53
C SER A 116 8.86 -2.07 -7.86
N ILE A 117 7.85 -1.31 -7.44
CA ILE A 117 7.84 0.16 -7.58
C ILE A 117 8.93 0.79 -6.71
N ALA A 118 9.03 0.38 -5.45
CA ALA A 118 10.02 0.93 -4.53
C ALA A 118 11.47 0.69 -5.02
N LEU A 119 11.77 -0.50 -5.53
CA LEU A 119 13.06 -0.81 -6.15
C LEU A 119 13.30 0.01 -7.43
N GLY A 120 12.26 0.22 -8.24
CA GLY A 120 12.33 1.12 -9.39
C GLY A 120 12.69 2.54 -8.99
N LEU A 121 12.05 3.08 -7.95
CA LEU A 121 12.33 4.41 -7.37
C LEU A 121 13.75 4.51 -6.82
N ILE A 122 14.21 3.50 -6.07
CA ILE A 122 15.60 3.43 -5.56
C ILE A 122 16.59 3.45 -6.73
N GLY A 123 16.32 2.70 -7.80
CA GLY A 123 17.12 2.73 -9.01
C GLY A 123 17.15 4.10 -9.67
N THR A 124 16.02 4.80 -9.70
CA THR A 124 15.94 6.19 -10.19
C THR A 124 16.82 7.12 -9.38
N PHE A 125 16.72 7.09 -8.04
CA PHE A 125 17.50 7.96 -7.17
C PHE A 125 19.00 7.67 -7.28
N LEU A 126 19.40 6.40 -7.30
CA LEU A 126 20.81 6.03 -7.48
C LEU A 126 21.34 6.45 -8.85
N GLY A 127 20.58 6.22 -9.93
CA GLY A 127 20.97 6.60 -11.29
C GLY A 127 21.10 8.12 -11.46
N LEU A 128 20.16 8.90 -10.93
CA LEU A 128 20.23 10.37 -10.95
C LEU A 128 21.38 10.89 -10.08
N THR A 129 21.63 10.28 -8.92
CA THR A 129 22.75 10.67 -8.05
C THR A 129 24.08 10.47 -8.77
N LEU A 130 24.28 9.31 -9.42
CA LEU A 130 25.47 9.05 -10.24
C LEU A 130 25.57 10.04 -11.41
N SER A 131 24.43 10.43 -11.99
CA SER A 131 24.40 11.40 -13.09
C SER A 131 24.90 12.78 -12.66
N ILE A 132 24.44 13.26 -11.50
CA ILE A 132 24.83 14.55 -10.94
C ILE A 132 26.31 14.52 -10.53
N GLN A 133 26.74 13.47 -9.83
CA GLN A 133 28.14 13.31 -9.43
C GLN A 133 29.08 13.28 -10.63
N GLY A 134 28.72 12.49 -11.66
CA GLY A 134 29.46 12.45 -12.91
C GLY A 134 29.53 13.82 -13.58
N SER A 135 28.41 14.55 -13.63
CA SER A 135 28.32 15.86 -14.29
C SER A 135 29.15 16.91 -13.58
N ASN A 136 29.11 16.96 -12.25
CA ASN A 136 29.97 17.84 -11.45
C ASN A 136 31.45 17.54 -11.71
N GLY A 137 31.83 16.26 -11.78
CA GLY A 137 33.20 15.85 -12.14
C GLY A 137 33.62 16.30 -13.54
N VAL A 138 32.71 16.30 -14.52
CA VAL A 138 32.98 16.84 -15.87
C VAL A 138 33.15 18.37 -15.84
N LEU A 139 32.33 19.07 -15.06
CA LEU A 139 32.35 20.54 -14.96
C LEU A 139 33.60 21.05 -14.21
N GLU A 140 34.01 20.36 -13.14
CA GLU A 140 35.20 20.69 -12.34
C GLU A 140 36.52 20.43 -13.09
N SER A 141 36.53 19.48 -14.02
CA SER A 141 37.75 19.06 -14.73
C SER A 141 38.20 20.01 -15.85
N GLY A 142 37.48 21.12 -16.10
CA GLY A 142 37.92 22.20 -17.00
C GLY A 142 38.23 21.72 -18.42
N VAL A 143 37.22 21.18 -19.11
CA VAL A 143 37.40 20.48 -20.38
C VAL A 143 37.76 21.44 -21.53
N LYS A 144 38.90 21.19 -22.20
CA LYS A 144 39.48 22.07 -23.24
C LYS A 144 38.98 21.82 -24.67
N THR A 145 38.33 20.68 -24.94
CA THR A 145 37.85 20.30 -26.28
C THR A 145 36.50 19.59 -26.21
N MET A 146 35.66 19.78 -27.23
CA MET A 146 34.32 19.19 -27.28
C MET A 146 34.34 17.65 -27.24
N ASP A 147 35.34 17.00 -27.85
CA ASP A 147 35.46 15.54 -27.84
C ASP A 147 35.73 14.95 -26.44
N VAL A 148 36.53 15.64 -25.62
CA VAL A 148 36.79 15.23 -24.24
C VAL A 148 35.54 15.45 -23.38
N PHE A 149 34.76 16.48 -23.68
CA PHE A 149 33.51 16.76 -22.97
C PHE A 149 32.49 15.66 -23.24
N LEU A 150 32.29 15.29 -24.50
CA LEU A 150 31.38 14.22 -24.90
C LEU A 150 31.78 12.85 -24.30
N LYS A 151 33.09 12.54 -24.25
CA LYS A 151 33.57 11.32 -23.59
C LYS A 151 33.31 11.32 -22.09
N ASN A 152 33.52 12.44 -21.41
CA ASN A 152 33.28 12.55 -19.97
C ASN A 152 31.79 12.54 -19.62
N MET A 153 30.92 12.98 -20.54
CA MET A 153 29.47 12.95 -20.38
C MET A 153 28.84 11.55 -20.51
N ILE A 154 29.59 10.54 -20.95
CA ILE A 154 29.10 9.16 -21.06
C ILE A 154 28.61 8.64 -19.69
N LEU A 155 29.37 8.88 -18.62
CA LEU A 155 29.04 8.37 -17.29
C LEU A 155 27.76 9.03 -16.72
N PRO A 156 27.58 10.37 -16.80
CA PRO A 156 26.30 11.01 -16.50
C PRO A 156 25.11 10.45 -17.28
N LEU A 157 25.27 10.30 -18.59
CA LEU A 157 24.22 9.80 -19.47
C LEU A 157 23.86 8.33 -19.16
N GLN A 158 24.84 7.51 -18.77
CA GLN A 158 24.61 6.15 -18.29
C GLN A 158 23.79 6.12 -17.00
N GLY A 159 24.09 7.00 -16.04
CA GLY A 159 23.31 7.13 -14.80
C GLY A 159 21.85 7.50 -15.07
N MET A 160 21.63 8.43 -16.00
CA MET A 160 20.30 8.88 -16.39
C MET A 160 19.52 7.78 -17.10
N SER A 161 20.19 7.04 -17.98
CA SER A 161 19.62 5.87 -18.66
C SER A 161 19.23 4.78 -17.65
N SER A 162 20.12 4.47 -16.69
CA SER A 162 19.83 3.50 -15.63
C SER A 162 18.60 3.90 -14.81
N ALA A 163 18.49 5.17 -14.40
CA ALA A 163 17.37 5.69 -13.62
C ALA A 163 16.03 5.52 -14.37
N PHE A 164 16.02 5.82 -15.66
CA PHE A 164 14.84 5.69 -16.52
C PHE A 164 14.40 4.22 -16.65
N TRP A 165 15.33 3.32 -16.98
CA TRP A 165 15.01 1.92 -17.21
C TRP A 165 14.62 1.18 -15.93
N THR A 166 15.25 1.45 -14.79
CA THR A 166 14.83 0.85 -13.51
C THR A 166 13.41 1.24 -13.14
N SER A 167 13.00 2.49 -13.43
CA SER A 167 11.64 2.97 -13.19
C SER A 167 10.62 2.26 -14.07
N ILE A 168 10.90 2.16 -15.38
CA ILE A 168 10.03 1.45 -16.33
C ILE A 168 9.81 0.00 -15.90
N PHE A 169 10.89 -0.72 -15.58
CA PHE A 169 10.79 -2.11 -15.15
C PHE A 169 10.02 -2.24 -13.84
N GLY A 170 10.21 -1.33 -12.88
CA GLY A 170 9.48 -1.34 -11.62
C GLY A 170 7.97 -1.15 -11.81
N VAL A 171 7.56 -0.19 -12.65
CA VAL A 171 6.15 0.08 -12.95
C VAL A 171 5.51 -1.05 -13.75
N ILE A 172 6.14 -1.48 -14.85
CA ILE A 172 5.61 -2.57 -15.69
C ILE A 172 5.48 -3.87 -14.89
N SER A 173 6.49 -4.22 -14.10
CA SER A 173 6.44 -5.42 -13.25
C SER A 173 5.32 -5.34 -12.22
N SER A 174 5.12 -4.16 -11.61
CA SER A 174 4.01 -3.94 -10.67
C SER A 174 2.64 -4.10 -11.32
N VAL A 175 2.46 -3.57 -12.53
CA VAL A 175 1.21 -3.73 -13.29
C VAL A 175 0.94 -5.20 -13.61
N ILE A 176 1.94 -5.92 -14.13
CA ILE A 176 1.81 -7.34 -14.45
C ILE A 176 1.46 -8.15 -13.20
N LEU A 177 2.20 -7.94 -12.10
CA LEU A 177 1.94 -8.63 -10.84
C LEU A 177 0.54 -8.34 -10.29
N ASN A 178 0.10 -7.07 -10.31
CA ASN A 178 -1.25 -6.71 -9.86
C ASN A 178 -2.34 -7.40 -10.69
N LEU A 179 -2.19 -7.47 -12.01
CA LEU A 179 -3.16 -8.16 -12.87
C LEU A 179 -3.23 -9.67 -12.56
N LEU A 180 -2.08 -10.31 -12.36
CA LEU A 180 -2.03 -11.74 -12.01
C LEU A 180 -2.61 -12.02 -10.63
N ILE A 181 -2.30 -11.18 -9.64
CA ILE A 181 -2.85 -11.26 -8.27
C ILE A 181 -4.37 -11.05 -8.30
N GLN A 182 -4.84 -10.05 -9.02
CA GLN A 182 -6.27 -9.78 -9.17
C GLN A 182 -6.99 -10.96 -9.85
N SER A 183 -6.36 -11.60 -10.85
CA SER A 183 -6.94 -12.80 -11.46
C SER A 183 -6.98 -13.98 -10.49
N ALA A 184 -6.01 -14.16 -9.61
CA ALA A 184 -6.03 -15.19 -8.57
C ALA A 184 -7.10 -14.91 -7.52
N LYS A 185 -7.27 -13.63 -7.15
CA LYS A 185 -8.32 -13.20 -6.22
C LYS A 185 -9.72 -13.46 -6.77
N ARG A 186 -9.98 -13.21 -8.06
CA ARG A 186 -11.28 -13.52 -8.67
C ARG A 186 -11.63 -15.00 -8.57
N GLU A 187 -10.69 -15.91 -8.87
CA GLU A 187 -10.96 -17.35 -8.73
C GLU A 187 -11.15 -17.78 -7.27
N LYS A 188 -10.50 -17.07 -6.33
CA LYS A 188 -10.75 -17.26 -4.90
C LYS A 188 -12.18 -16.88 -4.56
N ASP A 189 -12.60 -15.68 -4.93
CA ASP A 189 -13.95 -15.19 -4.65
C ASP A 189 -15.00 -16.12 -5.27
N ASP A 190 -14.85 -16.51 -6.54
CA ASP A 190 -15.73 -17.49 -7.22
C ASP A 190 -15.78 -18.85 -6.49
N PHE A 191 -14.65 -19.33 -5.95
CA PHE A 191 -14.62 -20.55 -5.16
C PHE A 191 -15.36 -20.41 -3.83
N TYR A 192 -15.22 -19.27 -3.14
CA TYR A 192 -15.91 -19.02 -1.88
C TYR A 192 -17.42 -18.99 -2.11
N ASP A 193 -17.89 -18.25 -3.11
CA ASP A 193 -19.30 -18.13 -3.46
C ASP A 193 -19.92 -19.50 -3.76
N GLU A 194 -19.30 -20.29 -4.65
CA GLU A 194 -19.81 -21.62 -5.03
C GLU A 194 -19.83 -22.59 -3.84
N PHE A 195 -18.81 -22.53 -2.97
CA PHE A 195 -18.75 -23.44 -1.84
C PHE A 195 -19.68 -23.03 -0.70
N GLU A 196 -19.88 -21.73 -0.49
CA GLU A 196 -20.90 -21.21 0.42
C GLU A 196 -22.30 -21.60 -0.05
N ASP A 197 -22.62 -21.41 -1.33
CA ASP A 197 -23.88 -21.85 -1.92
C ASP A 197 -24.11 -23.36 -1.74
N TYR A 198 -23.07 -24.17 -1.90
CA TYR A 198 -23.15 -25.61 -1.63
C TYR A 198 -23.44 -25.90 -0.14
N LEU A 199 -22.75 -25.24 0.79
CA LEU A 199 -22.95 -25.46 2.23
C LEU A 199 -24.35 -25.03 2.69
N ASP A 200 -24.79 -23.84 2.28
CA ASP A 200 -26.04 -23.25 2.76
C ASP A 200 -27.28 -23.78 2.03
N ASN A 201 -27.24 -23.94 0.71
CA ASN A 201 -28.41 -24.40 -0.02
C ASN A 201 -28.55 -25.93 -0.03
N THR A 202 -27.42 -26.66 -0.09
CA THR A 202 -27.44 -28.13 -0.23
C THR A 202 -27.37 -28.82 1.13
N LEU A 203 -26.41 -28.44 1.98
CA LEU A 203 -26.16 -29.15 3.25
C LEU A 203 -27.00 -28.63 4.43
N TYR A 204 -27.24 -27.32 4.53
CA TYR A 204 -28.02 -26.76 5.65
C TYR A 204 -29.50 -27.15 5.59
N SER A 205 -30.09 -27.17 4.38
CA SER A 205 -31.50 -27.50 4.15
C SER A 205 -31.87 -28.91 4.63
N GLU A 206 -30.95 -29.87 4.55
CA GLU A 206 -31.15 -31.23 5.06
C GLU A 206 -31.04 -31.33 6.60
N HIS A 207 -30.04 -30.67 7.20
CA HIS A 207 -29.75 -30.84 8.62
C HIS A 207 -30.69 -30.06 9.53
N ALA A 208 -31.13 -28.86 9.12
CA ALA A 208 -32.17 -28.10 9.83
C ALA A 208 -33.53 -28.82 9.78
N PHE A 209 -33.83 -29.50 8.67
CA PHE A 209 -35.05 -30.31 8.50
C PHE A 209 -35.09 -31.53 9.43
N SER A 210 -33.92 -32.13 9.74
CA SER A 210 -33.83 -33.36 10.54
C SER A 210 -34.22 -33.20 12.03
N PHE A 211 -34.03 -32.02 12.64
CA PHE A 211 -34.44 -31.77 14.03
C PHE A 211 -35.95 -31.54 14.12
N VAL A 212 -36.50 -30.71 13.22
CA VAL A 212 -37.94 -30.42 13.16
C VAL A 212 -38.75 -31.68 12.88
N THR A 213 -38.32 -32.49 11.90
CA THR A 213 -38.99 -33.77 11.59
C THR A 213 -38.86 -34.81 12.70
N GLN A 214 -37.73 -34.87 13.43
CA GLN A 214 -37.60 -35.75 14.59
C GLN A 214 -38.50 -35.31 15.75
N PHE A 215 -38.63 -34.00 15.97
CA PHE A 215 -39.52 -33.44 16.98
C PHE A 215 -41.01 -33.68 16.65
N GLU A 216 -41.41 -33.52 15.37
CA GLU A 216 -42.76 -33.85 14.91
C GLU A 216 -43.09 -35.34 15.08
N ARG A 217 -42.18 -36.24 14.69
CA ARG A 217 -42.35 -37.70 14.87
C ARG A 217 -42.44 -38.11 16.33
N PHE A 218 -41.66 -37.48 17.20
CA PHE A 218 -41.76 -37.70 18.65
C PHE A 218 -43.13 -37.24 19.18
N ASN A 219 -43.60 -36.07 18.76
CA ASN A 219 -44.89 -35.53 19.19
C ASN A 219 -46.08 -36.41 18.74
N ASP A 220 -46.06 -36.92 17.51
CA ASP A 220 -47.08 -37.86 16.99
C ASP A 220 -47.10 -39.19 17.74
N THR A 221 -45.93 -39.71 18.12
CA THR A 221 -45.80 -40.97 18.86
C THR A 221 -46.38 -40.86 20.27
N ILE A 222 -46.12 -39.74 20.96
CA ILE A 222 -46.68 -39.45 22.29
C ILE A 222 -48.21 -39.33 22.22
N SER A 223 -48.73 -38.57 21.26
CA SER A 223 -50.18 -38.37 21.07
C SER A 223 -50.90 -39.70 20.83
N THR A 224 -50.37 -40.54 19.93
CA THR A 224 -50.95 -41.84 19.58
C THR A 224 -50.93 -42.83 20.76
N SER A 225 -49.84 -42.84 21.53
CA SER A 225 -49.68 -43.74 22.69
C SER A 225 -50.65 -43.36 23.82
N MET A 226 -50.83 -42.07 24.08
CA MET A 226 -51.77 -41.57 25.10
C MET A 226 -53.24 -41.85 24.75
N ILE A 227 -53.61 -41.73 23.47
CA ILE A 227 -54.97 -42.05 22.99
C ILE A 227 -55.26 -43.55 23.13
N THR A 228 -54.27 -44.41 22.85
CA THR A 228 -54.41 -45.86 22.96
C THR A 228 -54.58 -46.31 24.41
N LEU A 229 -53.75 -45.80 25.32
CA LEU A 229 -53.84 -46.09 26.76
C LEU A 229 -55.23 -45.73 27.34
N ALA A 230 -55.76 -44.57 26.95
CA ALA A 230 -57.08 -44.12 27.40
C ALA A 230 -58.22 -45.03 26.91
N LYS A 231 -58.08 -45.63 25.72
CA LYS A 231 -59.04 -46.60 25.18
C LYS A 231 -59.01 -47.91 25.96
N ASP A 232 -57.84 -48.44 26.23
CA ASP A 232 -57.68 -49.75 26.89
C ASP A 232 -58.16 -49.72 28.33
N MET A 233 -57.87 -48.65 29.07
CA MET A 233 -58.39 -48.45 30.43
C MET A 233 -59.93 -48.43 30.47
N ARG A 234 -60.57 -47.82 29.46
CA ARG A 234 -62.04 -47.71 29.40
C ARG A 234 -62.70 -49.06 29.10
N ALA A 235 -62.05 -49.91 28.30
CA ALA A 235 -62.54 -51.25 27.99
C ALA A 235 -62.51 -52.15 29.24
N LEU A 236 -61.37 -52.21 29.93
CA LEU A 236 -61.19 -53.01 31.14
C LEU A 236 -62.16 -52.60 32.26
N PHE A 237 -62.38 -51.30 32.44
CA PHE A 237 -63.30 -50.81 33.47
C PHE A 237 -64.76 -51.18 33.17
N LYS A 238 -65.14 -51.22 31.89
CA LYS A 238 -66.49 -51.60 31.47
C LYS A 238 -66.74 -53.11 31.67
N GLU A 239 -65.78 -53.95 31.27
CA GLU A 239 -65.87 -55.40 31.42
C GLU A 239 -65.99 -55.81 32.89
N GLY A 240 -65.22 -55.19 33.79
CA GLY A 240 -65.31 -55.47 35.23
C GLY A 240 -66.64 -55.08 35.88
N ILE A 241 -67.30 -54.03 35.40
CA ILE A 241 -68.62 -53.59 35.90
C ILE A 241 -69.74 -54.53 35.40
N ASP A 242 -69.67 -54.97 34.14
CA ASP A 242 -70.66 -55.86 33.54
C ASP A 242 -70.65 -57.26 34.21
N GLU A 243 -69.47 -57.75 34.58
CA GLU A 243 -69.30 -59.02 35.30
C GLU A 243 -69.87 -58.95 36.74
N LEU A 244 -69.67 -57.83 37.44
CA LEU A 244 -70.22 -57.60 38.77
C LEU A 244 -71.76 -57.60 38.76
N VAL A 245 -72.37 -56.93 37.79
CA VAL A 245 -73.83 -56.83 37.66
C VAL A 245 -74.46 -58.18 37.30
N SER A 246 -73.80 -58.97 36.45
CA SER A 246 -74.24 -60.33 36.09
C SER A 246 -74.30 -61.26 37.30
N ASN A 247 -73.30 -61.19 38.19
CA ASN A 247 -73.19 -62.08 39.35
C ASN A 247 -74.22 -61.78 40.45
N ILE A 248 -74.70 -60.54 40.58
CA ILE A 248 -75.70 -60.15 41.58
C ILE A 248 -77.11 -60.65 41.23
N ASN A 249 -77.46 -60.71 39.94
CA ASN A 249 -78.81 -61.08 39.50
C ASN A 249 -79.11 -62.59 39.54
N LYS A 250 -78.09 -63.45 39.65
CA LYS A 250 -78.25 -64.91 39.55
C LYS A 250 -78.66 -65.57 40.88
N ASN A 251 -78.67 -64.84 42.00
CA ASN A 251 -78.83 -65.38 43.36
C ASN A 251 -80.23 -65.22 43.99
N THR A 252 -81.26 -64.83 43.25
CA THR A 252 -82.54 -64.36 43.87
C THR A 252 -83.77 -65.28 43.68
N VAL A 253 -83.67 -66.54 43.20
CA VAL A 253 -84.89 -67.35 42.91
C VAL A 253 -84.94 -68.74 43.60
N ASP A 254 -85.86 -68.80 44.58
CA ASP A 254 -86.70 -69.88 45.13
C ASP A 254 -86.16 -70.99 46.07
N MET A 255 -86.68 -70.97 47.31
CA MET A 255 -86.32 -71.79 48.48
C MET A 255 -87.43 -72.79 48.84
N THR A 256 -87.59 -73.91 48.11
CA THR A 256 -88.54 -74.97 48.55
C THR A 256 -88.15 -76.41 48.15
N GLU A 257 -86.87 -76.80 48.26
CA GLU A 257 -86.48 -78.23 48.21
C GLU A 257 -85.20 -78.56 49.02
N SER A 258 -85.10 -78.01 50.23
CA SER A 258 -83.83 -77.87 50.98
C SER A 258 -83.11 -79.17 51.39
N ALA A 259 -83.77 -80.33 51.46
CA ALA A 259 -83.13 -81.57 51.96
C ALA A 259 -82.47 -82.43 50.86
N LYS A 260 -83.04 -82.45 49.65
CA LYS A 260 -82.46 -83.16 48.49
C LYS A 260 -81.39 -82.31 47.81
N VAL A 261 -81.62 -80.99 47.83
CA VAL A 261 -80.69 -79.99 47.34
C VAL A 261 -79.44 -79.89 48.22
N LEU A 262 -79.49 -80.11 49.54
CA LEU A 262 -78.28 -80.09 50.39
C LEU A 262 -77.23 -81.12 49.95
N SER A 263 -77.65 -82.31 49.51
CA SER A 263 -76.73 -83.36 49.03
C SER A 263 -76.12 -83.02 47.68
N ASN A 264 -76.88 -82.37 46.79
CA ASN A 264 -76.34 -81.86 45.53
C ASN A 264 -75.46 -80.63 45.77
N TYR A 265 -75.80 -79.76 46.72
CA TYR A 265 -74.94 -78.66 47.16
C TYR A 265 -73.64 -79.15 47.76
N THR A 266 -73.59 -80.23 48.54
CA THR A 266 -72.29 -80.74 49.01
C THR A 266 -71.40 -81.19 47.85
N LYS A 267 -72.00 -81.74 46.79
CA LYS A 267 -71.29 -82.19 45.59
C LYS A 267 -70.90 -81.02 44.67
N ASP A 268 -71.78 -80.04 44.50
CA ASP A 268 -71.52 -78.81 43.75
C ASP A 268 -70.55 -77.92 44.50
N LEU A 269 -70.60 -77.87 45.84
CA LEU A 269 -69.64 -77.19 46.70
C LEU A 269 -68.28 -77.90 46.62
N GLN A 270 -68.23 -79.23 46.51
CA GLN A 270 -66.98 -79.95 46.23
C GLN A 270 -66.41 -79.59 44.85
N LEU A 271 -67.24 -79.54 43.81
CA LEU A 271 -66.81 -79.14 42.46
C LEU A 271 -66.40 -77.65 42.41
N VAL A 272 -67.09 -76.78 43.14
CA VAL A 272 -66.74 -75.37 43.29
C VAL A 272 -65.44 -75.25 44.07
N ILE A 273 -65.25 -75.99 45.17
CA ILE A 273 -63.99 -76.04 45.93
C ILE A 273 -62.86 -76.57 45.05
N GLU A 274 -63.07 -77.60 44.23
CA GLU A 274 -62.08 -78.06 43.25
C GLU A 274 -61.77 -77.01 42.20
N SER A 275 -62.79 -76.34 41.64
CA SER A 275 -62.58 -75.28 40.64
C SER A 275 -61.91 -74.04 41.24
N LEU A 276 -62.22 -73.73 42.49
CA LEU A 276 -61.69 -72.60 43.23
C LEU A 276 -60.26 -72.88 43.67
N ASN A 277 -59.95 -74.11 44.12
CA ASN A 277 -58.58 -74.57 44.33
C ASN A 277 -57.77 -74.53 43.04
N LYS A 278 -58.34 -74.98 41.92
CA LYS A 278 -57.68 -74.92 40.61
C LYS A 278 -57.49 -73.48 40.12
N SER A 279 -58.44 -72.59 40.40
CA SER A 279 -58.33 -71.16 40.08
C SER A 279 -57.25 -70.50 40.95
N VAL A 280 -57.21 -70.80 42.25
CA VAL A 280 -56.16 -70.36 43.18
C VAL A 280 -54.78 -70.88 42.75
N ASP A 281 -54.69 -72.13 42.30
CA ASP A 281 -53.45 -72.70 41.74
C ASP A 281 -53.05 -71.98 40.44
N ASN A 282 -54.00 -71.69 39.55
CA ASN A 282 -53.76 -70.92 38.32
C ASN A 282 -53.39 -69.45 38.58
N PHE A 283 -53.76 -68.87 39.73
CA PHE A 283 -53.37 -67.52 40.13
C PHE A 283 -51.95 -67.45 40.70
N LYS A 284 -51.37 -68.60 41.08
CA LYS A 284 -50.05 -68.68 41.70
C LYS A 284 -48.93 -68.27 40.73
N GLU A 285 -48.96 -68.78 39.50
CA GLU A 285 -47.98 -68.44 38.45
C GLU A 285 -48.00 -66.94 38.08
N PRO A 286 -49.15 -66.31 37.81
CA PRO A 286 -49.23 -64.86 37.56
C PRO A 286 -48.75 -64.02 38.74
N ILE A 287 -49.04 -64.43 39.98
CA ILE A 287 -48.57 -63.73 41.19
C ILE A 287 -47.04 -63.84 41.32
N ASP A 288 -46.47 -65.00 41.07
CA ASP A 288 -45.01 -65.19 41.09
C ASP A 288 -44.33 -64.40 39.96
N SER A 289 -44.93 -64.37 38.77
CA SER A 289 -44.44 -63.55 37.64
C SER A 289 -44.54 -62.05 37.93
N PHE A 290 -45.63 -61.61 38.57
CA PHE A 290 -45.81 -60.21 38.97
C PHE A 290 -44.80 -59.81 40.05
N LYS A 291 -44.54 -60.69 41.02
CA LYS A 291 -43.50 -60.50 42.02
C LYS A 291 -42.12 -60.34 41.37
N GLY A 292 -41.78 -61.20 40.40
CA GLY A 292 -40.54 -61.07 39.65
C GLY A 292 -40.43 -59.75 38.88
N ALA A 293 -41.53 -59.26 38.30
CA ALA A 293 -41.57 -57.96 37.63
C ALA A 293 -41.40 -56.78 38.62
N ILE A 294 -41.94 -56.89 39.84
CA ILE A 294 -41.70 -55.90 40.91
C ILE A 294 -40.22 -55.91 41.33
N ASP A 295 -39.61 -57.08 41.52
CA ASP A 295 -38.20 -57.18 41.89
C ASP A 295 -37.30 -56.57 40.79
N GLU A 296 -37.62 -56.79 39.51
CA GLU A 296 -36.89 -56.20 38.37
C GLU A 296 -37.12 -54.68 38.25
N PHE A 297 -38.34 -54.22 38.57
CA PHE A 297 -38.67 -52.80 38.64
C PHE A 297 -37.89 -52.08 39.74
N ASP A 298 -37.77 -52.66 40.93
CA ASP A 298 -36.99 -52.11 42.04
C ASP A 298 -35.51 -51.97 41.66
N ILE A 299 -34.91 -53.02 41.10
CA ILE A 299 -33.50 -52.99 40.62
C ILE A 299 -33.30 -51.92 39.55
N THR A 300 -34.27 -51.77 38.64
CA THR A 300 -34.19 -50.77 37.56
C THR A 300 -34.32 -49.35 38.13
N THR A 301 -35.17 -49.16 39.13
CA THR A 301 -35.37 -47.88 39.80
C THR A 301 -34.13 -47.45 40.59
N GLU A 302 -33.47 -48.37 41.31
CA GLU A 302 -32.19 -48.10 41.97
C GLU A 302 -31.08 -47.71 40.98
N LYS A 303 -30.98 -48.41 39.84
CA LYS A 303 -30.03 -48.05 38.78
C LYS A 303 -30.32 -46.68 38.18
N LEU A 304 -31.59 -46.35 37.97
CA LEU A 304 -32.00 -45.05 37.46
C LEU A 304 -31.60 -43.96 38.46
N GLU A 305 -31.88 -44.15 39.76
CA GLU A 305 -31.47 -43.23 40.81
C GLU A 305 -29.95 -43.01 40.81
N PHE A 306 -29.16 -44.08 40.71
CA PHE A 306 -27.71 -43.99 40.66
C PHE A 306 -27.20 -43.20 39.44
N VAL A 307 -27.73 -43.48 38.25
CA VAL A 307 -27.34 -42.78 37.01
C VAL A 307 -27.76 -41.30 37.06
N MET A 308 -28.95 -41.03 37.59
CA MET A 308 -29.48 -39.68 37.72
C MET A 308 -28.63 -38.85 38.69
N ASN A 309 -28.34 -39.38 39.88
CA ASN A 309 -27.48 -38.72 40.87
C ASN A 309 -26.07 -38.48 40.32
N THR A 310 -25.48 -39.46 39.61
CA THR A 310 -24.18 -39.29 38.97
C THR A 310 -24.20 -38.18 37.92
N SER A 311 -25.29 -38.08 37.14
CA SER A 311 -25.43 -37.07 36.09
C SER A 311 -25.64 -35.67 36.68
N VAL A 312 -26.44 -35.55 37.74
CA VAL A 312 -26.66 -34.30 38.48
C VAL A 312 -25.35 -33.81 39.11
N ASN A 313 -24.58 -34.69 39.73
CA ASN A 313 -23.29 -34.31 40.31
C ASN A 313 -22.30 -33.82 39.24
N LYS A 314 -22.19 -34.53 38.10
CA LYS A 314 -21.37 -34.08 36.98
C LYS A 314 -21.83 -32.74 36.42
N LEU A 315 -23.14 -32.50 36.37
CA LEU A 315 -23.69 -31.21 35.94
C LEU A 315 -23.32 -30.09 36.92
N SER A 316 -23.43 -30.35 38.23
CA SER A 316 -23.03 -29.43 39.29
C SER A 316 -21.55 -29.02 39.15
N ASP A 317 -20.64 -30.00 39.01
CA ASP A 317 -19.21 -29.73 38.83
C ASP A 317 -18.95 -28.83 37.61
N LYS A 318 -19.71 -29.02 36.53
CA LYS A 318 -19.58 -28.19 35.31
C LYS A 318 -20.14 -26.80 35.50
N ILE A 319 -21.21 -26.63 36.28
CA ILE A 319 -21.76 -25.32 36.63
C ILE A 319 -20.77 -24.54 37.50
N ASP A 320 -20.07 -25.20 38.42
CA ASP A 320 -19.05 -24.56 39.25
C ASP A 320 -17.87 -24.05 38.41
N ILE A 321 -17.35 -24.90 37.51
CA ILE A 321 -16.30 -24.50 36.56
C ILE A 321 -16.78 -23.34 35.68
N LEU A 322 -18.02 -23.38 35.19
CA LEU A 322 -18.58 -22.30 34.36
C LEU A 322 -18.68 -20.99 35.15
N SER A 323 -19.06 -21.05 36.42
CA SER A 323 -19.14 -19.88 37.31
C SER A 323 -17.76 -19.27 37.55
N GLU A 324 -16.73 -20.11 37.73
CA GLU A 324 -15.34 -19.65 37.84
C GLU A 324 -14.88 -18.96 36.55
N VAL A 325 -15.18 -19.53 35.38
CA VAL A 325 -14.86 -18.92 34.08
C VAL A 325 -15.56 -17.58 33.90
N ILE A 326 -16.83 -17.46 34.29
CA ILE A 326 -17.59 -16.20 34.21
C ILE A 326 -16.96 -15.13 35.11
N ASN A 327 -16.58 -15.47 36.34
CA ASN A 327 -15.91 -14.52 37.25
C ASN A 327 -14.56 -14.05 36.68
N ASN A 328 -13.75 -14.97 36.14
CA ASN A 328 -12.47 -14.60 35.53
C ASN A 328 -12.68 -13.71 34.29
N LEU A 329 -13.74 -13.95 33.52
CA LEU A 329 -14.08 -13.14 32.37
C LEU A 329 -14.54 -11.74 32.76
N ASP A 330 -15.32 -11.60 33.84
CA ASP A 330 -15.74 -10.30 34.38
C ASP A 330 -14.55 -9.45 34.84
N VAL A 331 -13.61 -10.07 35.57
CA VAL A 331 -12.35 -9.40 35.99
C VAL A 331 -11.56 -8.94 34.76
N SER A 332 -11.38 -9.81 33.76
CA SER A 332 -10.64 -9.47 32.54
C SER A 332 -11.32 -8.36 31.74
N MET A 333 -12.66 -8.35 31.67
CA MET A 333 -13.41 -7.26 31.05
C MET A 333 -13.24 -5.93 31.79
N GLY A 334 -13.17 -5.96 33.12
CA GLY A 334 -12.85 -4.78 33.94
C GLY A 334 -11.48 -4.20 33.60
N GLU A 335 -10.45 -5.03 33.57
CA GLU A 335 -9.08 -4.63 33.20
C GLU A 335 -9.00 -4.07 31.77
N GLN A 336 -9.67 -4.72 30.81
CA GLN A 336 -9.72 -4.23 29.43
C GLN A 336 -10.41 -2.87 29.31
N LYS A 337 -11.48 -2.64 30.08
CA LYS A 337 -12.17 -1.34 30.10
C LYS A 337 -11.24 -0.23 30.56
N GLU A 338 -10.48 -0.45 31.64
CA GLU A 338 -9.52 0.52 32.16
C GLU A 338 -8.40 0.80 31.14
N ALA A 339 -7.88 -0.24 30.48
CA ALA A 339 -6.89 -0.08 29.42
C ALA A 339 -7.42 0.74 28.23
N ILE A 340 -8.68 0.53 27.83
CA ILE A 340 -9.34 1.30 26.76
C ILE A 340 -9.49 2.77 27.17
N GLU A 341 -9.87 3.07 28.42
CA GLU A 341 -9.99 4.44 28.91
C GLU A 341 -8.64 5.17 28.91
N LEU A 342 -7.55 4.50 29.32
CA LEU A 342 -6.19 5.04 29.26
C LEU A 342 -5.75 5.31 27.81
N MET A 343 -5.99 4.35 26.91
CA MET A 343 -5.65 4.49 25.50
C MET A 343 -6.40 5.65 24.85
N ASN A 344 -7.68 5.84 25.20
CA ASN A 344 -8.48 6.96 24.67
C ASN A 344 -7.94 8.32 25.14
N LYS A 345 -7.43 8.39 26.38
CA LYS A 345 -6.77 9.58 26.92
C LYS A 345 -5.46 9.89 26.18
N GLU A 346 -4.63 8.88 25.90
CA GLU A 346 -3.39 9.06 25.13
C GLU A 346 -3.68 9.52 23.69
N VAL A 347 -4.63 8.89 23.01
CA VAL A 347 -5.03 9.27 21.64
C VAL A 347 -5.52 10.72 21.60
N SER A 348 -6.29 11.15 22.61
CA SER A 348 -6.73 12.54 22.74
C SER A 348 -5.54 13.49 22.93
N GLY A 349 -4.55 13.11 23.75
CA GLY A 349 -3.32 13.87 23.93
C GLY A 349 -2.49 13.99 22.64
N TYR A 350 -2.37 12.90 21.87
CA TYR A 350 -1.70 12.94 20.57
C TYR A 350 -2.42 13.85 19.57
N LYS A 351 -3.75 13.82 19.53
CA LYS A 351 -4.55 14.73 18.69
C LYS A 351 -4.24 16.18 19.00
N GLU A 352 -4.25 16.56 20.28
CA GLU A 352 -3.98 17.93 20.72
C GLU A 352 -2.54 18.36 20.38
N GLY A 353 -1.56 17.48 20.60
CA GLY A 353 -0.17 17.71 20.20
C GLY A 353 0.00 17.90 18.68
N LEU A 354 -0.73 17.13 17.87
CA LEU A 354 -0.70 17.24 16.41
C LEU A 354 -1.31 18.56 15.94
N GLU A 355 -2.43 18.99 16.53
CA GLU A 355 -3.06 20.28 16.22
C GLU A 355 -2.14 21.46 16.55
N LEU A 356 -1.43 21.40 17.68
CA LEU A 356 -0.42 22.41 18.05
C LEU A 356 0.76 22.41 17.08
N GLY A 357 1.30 21.23 16.75
CA GLY A 357 2.39 21.10 15.78
C GLY A 357 2.02 21.62 14.39
N TYR A 358 0.79 21.37 13.94
CA TYR A 358 0.28 21.87 12.66
C TYR A 358 0.16 23.40 12.66
N LYS A 359 -0.35 24.01 13.73
CA LYS A 359 -0.40 25.47 13.87
C LYS A 359 0.99 26.10 13.83
N GLU A 360 1.98 25.48 14.46
CA GLU A 360 3.34 26.00 14.47
C GLU A 360 4.02 25.88 13.11
N LEU A 361 3.75 24.80 12.36
CA LEU A 361 4.20 24.67 10.98
C LEU A 361 3.63 25.75 10.06
N ILE A 362 2.34 26.08 10.20
CA ILE A 362 1.73 27.18 9.44
C ILE A 362 2.45 28.50 9.75
N ARG A 363 2.63 28.84 11.04
CA ARG A 363 3.34 30.06 11.44
C ARG A 363 4.77 30.12 10.89
N SER A 364 5.48 29.00 10.95
CA SER A 364 6.84 28.89 10.39
C SER A 364 6.83 29.12 8.87
N SER A 365 5.87 28.54 8.15
CA SER A 365 5.69 28.73 6.71
C SER A 365 5.39 30.19 6.36
N GLU A 366 4.49 30.85 7.10
CA GLU A 366 4.20 32.27 6.94
C GLU A 366 5.44 33.14 7.20
N GLY A 367 6.24 32.78 8.21
CA GLY A 367 7.52 33.43 8.50
C GLY A 367 8.54 33.28 7.36
N ILE A 368 8.66 32.08 6.78
CA ILE A 368 9.52 31.83 5.62
C ILE A 368 9.07 32.65 4.42
N GLU A 369 7.76 32.72 4.15
CA GLU A 369 7.22 33.52 3.05
C GLU A 369 7.58 35.00 3.20
N ALA A 370 7.44 35.54 4.42
CA ALA A 370 7.83 36.92 4.71
C ALA A 370 9.33 37.18 4.45
N VAL A 371 10.20 36.28 4.90
CA VAL A 371 11.65 36.37 4.67
C VAL A 371 12.00 36.28 3.19
N ILE A 372 11.36 35.39 2.43
CA ILE A 372 11.56 35.27 0.98
C ILE A 372 11.16 36.57 0.27
N LYS A 373 10.02 37.15 0.66
CA LYS A 373 9.53 38.41 0.07
C LYS A 373 10.50 39.57 0.36
N GLU A 374 10.97 39.68 1.59
CA GLU A 374 11.97 40.70 1.96
C GLU A 374 13.30 40.49 1.22
N SER A 375 13.76 39.25 1.13
CA SER A 375 14.98 38.90 0.39
C SER A 375 14.88 39.27 -1.10
N ASN A 376 13.76 38.94 -1.75
CA ASN A 376 13.52 39.32 -3.14
C ASN A 376 13.50 40.83 -3.35
N ASN A 377 12.88 41.59 -2.44
CA ASN A 377 12.90 43.05 -2.51
C ASN A 377 14.32 43.59 -2.42
N ARG A 378 15.13 43.10 -1.46
CA ARG A 378 16.53 43.50 -1.30
C ARG A 378 17.38 43.16 -2.52
N VAL A 379 17.20 41.96 -3.09
CA VAL A 379 17.90 41.57 -4.32
C VAL A 379 17.49 42.49 -5.48
N SER A 380 16.21 42.80 -5.61
CA SER A 380 15.72 43.73 -6.64
C SER A 380 16.34 45.12 -6.50
N GLU A 381 16.48 45.64 -5.27
CA GLU A 381 17.15 46.91 -5.03
C GLU A 381 18.64 46.85 -5.39
N GLN A 382 19.34 45.77 -5.00
CA GLN A 382 20.75 45.57 -5.36
C GLN A 382 20.96 45.50 -6.88
N VAL A 383 20.08 44.80 -7.61
CA VAL A 383 20.11 44.74 -9.08
C VAL A 383 19.91 46.13 -9.68
N LYS A 384 18.99 46.93 -9.12
CA LYS A 384 18.76 48.31 -9.56
C LYS A 384 20.00 49.19 -9.33
N SER A 385 20.58 49.17 -8.13
CA SER A 385 21.80 49.93 -7.83
C SER A 385 22.99 49.48 -8.68
N LEU A 386 23.12 48.19 -8.97
CA LEU A 386 24.17 47.68 -9.85
C LEU A 386 24.00 48.20 -11.29
N LYS A 387 22.75 48.25 -11.77
CA LYS A 387 22.44 48.83 -13.08
C LYS A 387 22.79 50.32 -13.13
N GLU A 388 22.38 51.09 -12.13
CA GLU A 388 22.73 52.52 -12.03
C GLU A 388 24.25 52.73 -11.97
N GLY A 389 24.98 51.87 -11.24
CA GLY A 389 26.44 51.91 -11.19
C GLY A 389 27.10 51.57 -12.54
N TYR A 390 26.51 50.65 -13.31
CA TYR A 390 26.99 50.33 -14.66
C TYR A 390 26.75 51.48 -15.64
N GLU A 391 25.57 52.08 -15.62
CA GLU A 391 25.25 53.27 -16.45
C GLU A 391 26.19 54.43 -16.11
N GLY A 392 26.43 54.71 -14.83
CA GLY A 392 27.39 55.74 -14.42
C GLY A 392 28.84 55.43 -14.81
N PHE A 393 29.23 54.16 -14.85
CA PHE A 393 30.54 53.75 -15.34
C PHE A 393 30.66 53.93 -16.87
N GLU A 394 29.62 53.56 -17.61
CA GLU A 394 29.54 53.78 -19.06
C GLU A 394 29.65 55.26 -19.42
N ASP A 395 28.92 56.12 -18.72
CA ASP A 395 29.02 57.58 -18.85
C ASP A 395 30.44 58.08 -18.55
N GLY A 396 31.05 57.60 -17.46
CA GLY A 396 32.43 57.94 -17.11
C GLY A 396 33.46 57.51 -18.17
N ILE A 397 33.25 56.36 -18.83
CA ILE A 397 34.07 55.92 -19.95
C ILE A 397 33.87 56.84 -21.17
N ASN A 398 32.63 57.25 -21.47
CA ASN A 398 32.34 58.17 -22.57
C ASN A 398 32.97 59.55 -22.33
N ASP A 399 32.89 60.07 -21.11
CA ASP A 399 33.57 61.30 -20.71
C ASP A 399 35.10 61.18 -20.81
N PHE A 400 35.66 60.03 -20.41
CA PHE A 400 37.09 59.76 -20.55
C PHE A 400 37.51 59.75 -22.02
N VAL A 401 36.76 59.07 -22.90
CA VAL A 401 37.00 59.06 -24.35
C VAL A 401 36.96 60.48 -24.91
N THR A 402 35.95 61.26 -24.56
CA THR A 402 35.81 62.67 -24.99
C THR A 402 37.01 63.51 -24.54
N ASN A 403 37.46 63.34 -23.30
CA ASN A 403 38.64 64.03 -22.79
C ASN A 403 39.93 63.62 -23.52
N ILE A 404 40.09 62.35 -23.89
CA ILE A 404 41.21 61.88 -24.71
C ILE A 404 41.17 62.49 -26.13
N GLU A 405 39.99 62.62 -26.73
CA GLU A 405 39.84 63.31 -28.02
C GLU A 405 40.22 64.79 -27.93
N ASN A 406 39.74 65.49 -26.90
CA ASN A 406 40.11 66.89 -26.64
C ASN A 406 41.61 67.05 -26.40
N LEU A 407 42.25 66.13 -25.67
CA LEU A 407 43.69 66.14 -25.44
C LEU A 407 44.47 65.92 -26.75
N ARG A 408 44.02 65.00 -27.61
CA ARG A 408 44.60 64.76 -28.93
C ARG A 408 44.54 66.02 -29.79
N GLU A 409 43.41 66.71 -29.80
CA GLU A 409 43.21 67.94 -30.57
C GLU A 409 44.07 69.09 -30.02
N GLY A 410 44.07 69.29 -28.70
CA GLY A 410 44.88 70.32 -28.03
C GLY A 410 46.38 70.14 -28.20
N ILE A 411 46.90 68.91 -28.15
CA ILE A 411 48.31 68.63 -28.44
C ILE A 411 48.64 68.97 -29.90
N GLY A 412 47.75 68.66 -30.84
CA GLY A 412 47.91 69.01 -32.26
C GLY A 412 48.06 70.52 -32.46
N ASP A 413 47.19 71.29 -31.83
CA ASP A 413 47.18 72.75 -31.91
C ASP A 413 48.41 73.40 -31.24
N VAL A 414 48.81 72.90 -30.07
CA VAL A 414 50.01 73.40 -29.36
C VAL A 414 51.27 73.11 -30.17
N ILE A 415 51.42 71.91 -30.73
CA ILE A 415 52.57 71.55 -31.57
C ILE A 415 52.62 72.44 -32.82
N LEU A 416 51.49 72.63 -33.51
CA LEU A 416 51.43 73.51 -34.68
C LEU A 416 51.78 74.95 -34.33
N LYS A 417 51.31 75.45 -33.20
CA LYS A 417 51.59 76.82 -32.75
C LYS A 417 53.05 77.02 -32.40
N VAL A 418 53.64 76.14 -31.59
CA VAL A 418 55.06 76.20 -31.18
C VAL A 418 55.98 76.05 -32.39
N LEU A 419 55.73 75.09 -33.28
CA LEU A 419 56.54 74.94 -34.51
C LEU A 419 56.48 76.20 -35.38
N LYS A 420 55.30 76.81 -35.52
CA LYS A 420 55.12 78.01 -36.34
C LYS A 420 55.80 79.23 -35.71
N GLU A 421 55.70 79.39 -34.39
CA GLU A 421 56.35 80.47 -33.64
C GLU A 421 57.88 80.32 -33.68
N GLU A 422 58.39 79.10 -33.54
CA GLU A 422 59.83 78.85 -33.59
C GLU A 422 60.41 78.98 -35.00
N LEU A 423 59.69 78.54 -36.04
CA LEU A 423 60.07 78.79 -37.44
C LEU A 423 60.10 80.29 -37.76
N ASN A 424 59.16 81.07 -37.23
CA ASN A 424 59.15 82.53 -37.38
C ASN A 424 60.34 83.18 -36.66
N ASN A 425 60.62 82.79 -35.41
CA ASN A 425 61.77 83.29 -34.66
C ASN A 425 63.09 82.98 -35.37
N ILE A 426 63.26 81.76 -35.88
CA ILE A 426 64.44 81.38 -36.69
C ILE A 426 64.53 82.25 -37.94
N SER A 427 63.41 82.48 -38.63
CA SER A 427 63.37 83.32 -39.83
C SER A 427 63.78 84.77 -39.53
N GLU A 428 63.29 85.36 -38.44
CA GLU A 428 63.66 86.72 -38.01
C GLU A 428 65.12 86.81 -37.56
N GLU A 429 65.61 85.82 -36.80
CA GLU A 429 67.00 85.76 -36.37
C GLU A 429 67.95 85.62 -37.57
N MET A 430 67.58 84.79 -38.56
CA MET A 430 68.34 84.61 -39.79
C MET A 430 68.36 85.89 -40.63
N ALA A 431 67.23 86.58 -40.78
CA ALA A 431 67.15 87.87 -41.45
C ALA A 431 68.02 88.94 -40.75
N SER A 432 67.95 89.00 -39.42
CA SER A 432 68.76 89.92 -38.60
C SER A 432 70.26 89.64 -38.72
N LYS A 433 70.69 88.37 -38.57
CA LYS A 433 72.10 87.97 -38.69
C LYS A 433 72.66 88.16 -40.10
N LEU A 434 71.82 88.04 -41.14
CA LEU A 434 72.22 88.29 -42.52
C LEU A 434 72.31 89.79 -42.86
N ASN A 435 71.57 90.64 -42.13
CA ASN A 435 71.54 92.08 -42.39
C ASN A 435 72.93 92.74 -42.20
N THR A 436 73.66 92.37 -41.15
CA THR A 436 75.01 92.90 -40.87
C THR A 436 76.03 92.60 -41.98
N PRO A 437 76.23 91.34 -42.41
CA PRO A 437 77.13 91.05 -43.53
C PRO A 437 76.62 91.59 -44.87
N ILE A 438 75.31 91.65 -45.13
CA ILE A 438 74.76 92.30 -46.34
C ILE A 438 75.13 93.78 -46.36
N LYS A 439 74.96 94.49 -45.24
CA LYS A 439 75.35 95.89 -45.12
C LYS A 439 76.88 96.08 -45.25
N GLY A 440 77.66 95.17 -44.69
CA GLY A 440 79.12 95.14 -44.89
C GLY A 440 79.51 94.93 -46.36
N ILE A 441 78.77 94.10 -47.11
CA ILE A 441 78.96 93.94 -48.56
C ILE A 441 78.57 95.22 -49.30
N GLU A 442 77.47 95.87 -48.92
CA GLU A 442 77.02 97.14 -49.51
C GLU A 442 78.08 98.24 -49.33
N GLU A 443 78.58 98.44 -48.12
CA GLU A 443 79.65 99.39 -47.78
C GLU A 443 80.97 99.07 -48.52
N ALA A 444 81.34 97.78 -48.61
CA ALA A 444 82.52 97.36 -49.38
C ALA A 444 82.35 97.64 -50.88
N THR A 445 81.14 97.47 -51.41
CA THR A 445 80.81 97.73 -52.82
C THR A 445 80.85 99.25 -53.10
N GLU A 446 80.35 100.07 -52.19
CA GLU A 446 80.40 101.53 -52.28
C GLU A 446 81.84 102.05 -52.17
N SER A 447 82.64 101.49 -51.26
CA SER A 447 84.08 101.78 -51.16
C SER A 447 84.83 101.38 -52.44
N LEU A 448 84.53 100.22 -53.01
CA LEU A 448 85.09 99.78 -54.30
C LEU A 448 84.71 100.75 -55.42
N SER A 449 83.45 101.18 -55.48
CA SER A 449 82.98 102.18 -56.44
C SER A 449 83.72 103.52 -56.30
N ASN A 450 83.88 104.02 -55.08
CA ASN A 450 84.64 105.24 -54.80
C ASN A 450 86.12 105.11 -55.15
N ASN A 451 86.76 103.99 -54.82
CA ASN A 451 88.15 103.73 -55.21
C ASN A 451 88.29 103.67 -56.74
N THR A 452 87.32 103.08 -57.43
CA THR A 452 87.30 103.06 -58.91
C THR A 452 87.19 104.47 -59.48
N ARG A 453 86.40 105.36 -58.85
CA ARG A 453 86.30 106.79 -59.21
C ARG A 453 87.60 107.55 -58.95
N ILE A 454 88.22 107.35 -57.79
CA ILE A 454 89.51 107.98 -57.44
C ILE A 454 90.62 107.53 -58.39
N VAL A 455 90.67 106.24 -58.74
CA VAL A 455 91.58 105.73 -59.77
C VAL A 455 91.28 106.38 -61.11
N GLY A 456 90.00 106.55 -61.48
CA GLY A 456 89.60 107.29 -62.68
C GLY A 456 90.08 108.75 -62.68
N GLU A 457 89.99 109.46 -61.55
CA GLU A 457 90.48 110.83 -61.38
C GLU A 457 92.01 110.91 -61.38
N LEU A 458 92.71 109.95 -60.79
CA LEU A 458 94.17 109.84 -60.84
C LEU A 458 94.67 109.58 -62.26
N VAL A 459 94.01 108.68 -63.00
CA VAL A 459 94.31 108.44 -64.42
C VAL A 459 94.09 109.71 -65.24
N LYS A 460 93.01 110.45 -64.95
CA LYS A 460 92.74 111.74 -65.60
C LYS A 460 93.79 112.80 -65.27
N ALA A 461 94.15 112.98 -64.00
CA ALA A 461 95.17 113.93 -63.56
C ALA A 461 96.57 113.57 -64.08
N THR A 462 96.89 112.27 -64.17
CA THR A 462 98.15 111.80 -64.77
C THR A 462 98.18 112.09 -66.27
N ASN A 463 97.06 111.92 -66.97
CA ASN A 463 96.95 112.30 -68.37
C ASN A 463 97.04 113.83 -68.57
N GLU A 464 96.42 114.64 -67.70
CA GLU A 464 96.49 116.11 -67.75
C GLU A 464 97.91 116.63 -67.48
N LEU A 465 98.65 116.03 -66.53
CA LEU A 465 100.06 116.32 -66.28
C LEU A 465 100.97 115.98 -67.47
N ILE A 466 100.70 114.86 -68.16
CA ILE A 466 101.43 114.48 -69.38
C ILE A 466 101.16 115.46 -70.52
N ILE A 467 99.96 116.03 -70.61
CA ILE A 467 99.63 117.02 -71.65
C ILE A 467 100.29 118.37 -71.35
N GLU A 468 100.29 118.83 -70.09
CA GLU A 468 100.89 120.13 -69.71
C GLU A 468 102.42 120.15 -69.77
N THR A 469 103.10 119.00 -69.69
CA THR A 469 104.57 118.94 -69.84
C THR A 469 105.05 118.98 -71.30
N TYR A 470 104.15 118.90 -72.29
CA TYR A 470 104.51 118.84 -73.71
C TYR A 470 104.28 120.14 -74.51
N GLU A 471 103.80 121.23 -73.90
CA GLU A 471 103.65 122.55 -74.57
C GLU A 471 104.61 123.63 -74.03
N ASN A 472 105.88 123.26 -73.84
CA ASN A 472 107.01 124.20 -73.97
C ASN A 472 107.45 124.33 -75.43
#